data_AF-A0A5C7P3V5-F1
#
_entry.id   AF-A0A5C7P3V5-F1
#
_cell.length_a   1.000
_cell.length_b   1.000
_cell.length_c   1.000
_cell.angle_alpha   90.00
_cell.angle_beta   90.00
_cell.angle_gamma   90.00
#
_symmetry.space_group_name_H-M   'P 1'
#
loop_
_entity.id
_entity.type
_entity.pdbx_description
1 polymer ?
#
loop_
_entity_poly.entity_id
_entity_poly.type
_entity_poly.pdbx_seq_one_letter_code
_entity_poly.pdbx_strand_id
1 'polypeptide(L)'
;MLIDEFDFSTDMMGGSLNMPVEMVETPALQMSALGKLPLMAGMAKLEFSGYYSGYDAGDIHRELSDRIHAGTLSYAATLFDTTALGNPANVLVSAWQDNAKINLAAKNLITLDGSFTANPLRSGYTIANQLMTAAAQTGVDMGAAGANGCTAYLFVRAITGSPTAITVQLQGSTVVGFSSPVTLGTWTGFSTVGCKVLTVAPGTTIQRYLRLNVTALGGATNFTACAIVCVPGVTE
;
A
#
# COMPACT_ATOMS: atom_id res chain seq x y z
N MET A 1 -9.18 3.30 3.85
CA MET A 1 -8.01 2.52 4.32
C MET A 1 -8.06 1.16 3.68
N LEU A 2 -6.93 0.66 3.21
CA LEU A 2 -6.83 -0.70 2.66
C LEU A 2 -6.15 -1.61 3.66
N ILE A 3 -6.67 -2.81 3.85
CA ILE A 3 -6.00 -3.85 4.62
C ILE A 3 -6.08 -5.15 3.82
N ASP A 4 -4.96 -5.55 3.23
CA ASP A 4 -4.86 -6.62 2.23
C ASP A 4 -5.89 -6.54 1.09
N GLU A 5 -6.95 -7.35 1.14
CA GLU A 5 -8.02 -7.36 0.14
C GLU A 5 -9.20 -6.44 0.47
N PHE A 6 -9.27 -5.93 1.69
CA PHE A 6 -10.43 -5.16 2.15
C PHE A 6 -10.20 -3.66 2.02
N ASP A 7 -11.27 -2.97 1.62
CA ASP A 7 -11.33 -1.52 1.51
C ASP A 7 -12.37 -0.98 2.48
N PHE A 8 -11.90 -0.38 3.57
CA PHE A 8 -12.75 0.19 4.63
C PHE A 8 -12.95 1.70 4.47
N SER A 9 -12.73 2.25 3.28
CA SER A 9 -12.89 3.71 3.07
C SER A 9 -14.30 4.22 3.36
N THR A 10 -15.34 3.40 3.23
CA THR A 10 -16.74 3.78 3.53
C THR A 10 -17.14 3.55 4.98
N ASP A 11 -16.48 2.63 5.67
CA ASP A 11 -16.89 2.17 7.00
C ASP A 11 -16.13 2.90 8.12
N MET A 12 -15.10 3.65 7.75
CA MET A 12 -14.30 4.46 8.66
C MET A 12 -14.82 5.89 8.75
N MET A 13 -14.93 6.37 9.98
CA MET A 13 -15.24 7.77 10.28
C MET A 13 -13.99 8.66 10.23
N GLY A 14 -12.83 8.05 10.46
CA GLY A 14 -11.54 8.73 10.46
C GLY A 14 -10.41 7.79 10.86
N GLY A 15 -9.18 8.26 10.64
CA GLY A 15 -7.98 7.57 11.09
C GLY A 15 -6.79 8.52 11.16
N SER A 16 -5.83 8.20 12.01
CA SER A 16 -4.58 8.93 12.20
C SER A 16 -3.39 8.03 11.89
N LEU A 17 -2.41 8.56 11.15
CA LEU A 17 -1.12 7.91 10.97
C LEU A 17 -0.09 8.64 11.82
N ASN A 18 0.49 7.93 12.78
CA ASN A 18 1.56 8.43 13.64
C ASN A 18 2.91 7.83 13.19
N MET A 19 3.88 8.72 12.96
CA MET A 19 5.23 8.40 12.49
C MET A 19 6.25 8.92 13.50
N PRO A 20 6.67 8.09 14.48
CA PRO A 20 7.63 8.53 15.49
C PRO A 20 9.01 8.71 14.87
N VAL A 21 9.61 9.89 15.06
CA VAL A 21 10.98 10.20 14.62
C VAL A 21 11.77 10.63 15.86
N GLU A 22 12.91 9.99 16.10
CA GLU A 22 13.89 10.43 17.10
C GLU A 22 15.18 10.88 16.42
N MET A 23 15.91 11.77 17.08
CA MET A 23 17.25 12.17 16.62
C MET A 23 18.28 11.24 17.22
N VAL A 24 18.98 10.49 16.38
CA VAL A 24 20.09 9.62 16.81
C VAL A 24 21.41 10.34 16.54
N GLU A 25 22.28 10.33 17.55
CA GLU A 25 23.63 10.89 17.46
C GLU A 25 24.56 9.90 16.75
N THR A 26 25.24 10.34 15.70
CA THR A 26 26.20 9.51 14.96
C THR A 26 27.62 9.95 15.27
N PRO A 27 28.37 9.21 16.12
CA PRO A 27 29.78 9.51 16.35
C PRO A 27 30.62 8.93 15.20
N ALA A 28 31.16 9.79 14.33
CA ALA A 28 32.26 9.41 13.44
C ALA A 28 33.59 9.81 14.10
N LEU A 29 34.59 8.92 14.06
CA LEU A 29 35.89 9.04 14.76
C LEU A 29 36.72 10.30 14.42
N GLN A 30 36.24 11.21 13.55
CA GLN A 30 36.97 12.40 13.10
C GLN A 30 36.13 13.69 12.94
N MET A 31 34.91 13.79 13.48
CA MET A 31 34.11 15.03 13.37
C MET A 31 34.31 16.00 14.55
N SER A 32 34.41 17.31 14.28
CA SER A 32 34.58 18.37 15.30
C SER A 32 33.28 18.77 16.01
N ALA A 33 32.14 18.23 15.59
CA ALA A 33 30.82 18.41 16.21
C ALA A 33 29.95 17.17 15.98
N LEU A 34 29.06 16.87 16.93
CA LEU A 34 28.09 15.77 16.82
C LEU A 34 27.14 15.99 15.64
N GLY A 35 27.07 15.02 14.73
CA GLY A 35 26.02 14.94 13.72
C GLY A 35 24.76 14.29 14.30
N LYS A 36 23.60 14.93 14.14
CA LYS A 36 22.29 14.36 14.45
C LYS A 36 21.60 13.97 13.16
N LEU A 37 21.13 12.72 13.06
CA LEU A 37 20.30 12.26 11.94
C LEU A 37 18.92 11.88 12.47
N PRO A 38 17.83 12.32 11.80
CA PRO A 38 16.49 11.84 12.12
C PRO A 38 16.38 10.37 11.69
N LEU A 39 15.94 9.52 12.61
CA LEU A 39 15.64 8.12 12.35
C LEU A 39 14.21 7.83 12.81
N MET A 40 13.46 7.04 12.04
CA MET A 40 12.17 6.53 12.54
C MET A 40 12.46 5.60 13.72
N ALA A 41 12.25 6.10 14.93
CA ALA A 41 12.48 5.35 16.14
C ALA A 41 11.18 4.73 16.60
N GLY A 42 11.11 3.40 16.54
CA GLY A 42 9.92 2.63 16.88
C GLY A 42 9.06 2.26 15.68
N MET A 43 7.84 1.80 15.96
CA MET A 43 6.87 1.35 14.96
C MET A 43 5.95 2.51 14.58
N ALA A 44 5.72 2.70 13.28
CA ALA A 44 4.64 3.56 12.82
C ALA A 44 3.30 2.97 13.26
N LYS A 45 2.38 3.83 13.68
CA LYS A 45 1.07 3.42 14.18
C LYS A 45 -0.02 4.04 13.33
N LEU A 46 -0.85 3.20 12.72
CA LEU A 46 -2.07 3.60 12.04
C LEU A 46 -3.25 3.33 12.94
N GLU A 47 -3.94 4.36 13.38
CA GLU A 47 -5.13 4.29 14.20
C GLU A 47 -6.36 4.61 13.35
N PHE A 48 -7.46 3.95 13.62
CA PHE A 48 -8.70 4.18 12.89
C PHE A 48 -9.91 3.97 13.81
N SER A 49 -11.00 4.64 13.45
CA SER A 49 -12.30 4.53 14.09
C SER A 49 -13.36 4.32 13.02
N GLY A 50 -14.12 3.24 13.13
CA GLY A 50 -15.18 2.89 12.18
C GLY A 50 -16.47 2.48 12.85
N TYR A 51 -17.51 2.27 12.05
CA TYR A 51 -18.78 1.72 12.52
C TYR A 51 -18.74 0.19 12.52
N TYR A 52 -19.43 -0.42 13.48
CA TYR A 52 -19.71 -1.85 13.39
C TYR A 52 -20.62 -2.12 12.19
N SER A 53 -20.12 -2.87 11.22
CA SER A 53 -20.85 -3.23 9.99
C SER A 53 -21.46 -4.63 10.03
N GLY A 54 -21.01 -5.50 10.94
CA GLY A 54 -21.46 -6.90 11.03
C GLY A 54 -20.35 -7.86 11.49
N TYR A 55 -20.53 -9.15 11.22
CA TYR A 55 -19.57 -10.23 11.52
C TYR A 55 -19.29 -11.14 10.30
N ASP A 56 -19.68 -10.73 9.10
CA ASP A 56 -19.38 -11.45 7.87
C ASP A 56 -17.96 -11.13 7.38
N ALA A 57 -17.44 -11.94 6.45
CA ALA A 57 -16.11 -11.69 5.86
C ALA A 57 -16.11 -10.34 5.14
N GLY A 58 -15.09 -9.52 5.39
CA GLY A 58 -15.04 -8.13 4.93
C GLY A 58 -15.73 -7.12 5.85
N ASP A 59 -16.38 -7.54 6.94
CA ASP A 59 -16.77 -6.61 8.00
C ASP A 59 -15.58 -6.26 8.88
N ILE A 60 -15.49 -4.98 9.24
CA ILE A 60 -14.35 -4.44 9.98
C ILE A 60 -14.14 -5.19 11.32
N HIS A 61 -15.20 -5.62 12.02
CA HIS A 61 -15.04 -6.35 13.29
C HIS A 61 -14.35 -7.70 13.11
N ARG A 62 -14.77 -8.47 12.11
CA ARG A 62 -14.25 -9.81 11.86
C ARG A 62 -12.82 -9.74 11.36
N GLU A 63 -12.56 -8.87 10.39
CA GLU A 63 -11.23 -8.70 9.82
C GLU A 63 -10.21 -8.25 10.86
N LEU A 64 -10.61 -7.42 11.81
CA LEU A 64 -9.77 -7.05 12.94
C LEU A 64 -9.55 -8.23 13.91
N SER A 65 -10.62 -8.93 14.26
CA SER A 65 -10.53 -10.06 15.21
C SER A 65 -9.60 -11.17 14.69
N ASP A 66 -9.64 -11.44 13.37
CA ASP A 66 -8.76 -12.42 12.73
C ASP A 66 -7.28 -11.98 12.79
N ARG A 67 -7.00 -10.67 12.71
CA ARG A 67 -5.63 -10.12 12.67
C ARG A 67 -4.98 -9.89 14.03
N ILE A 68 -5.73 -9.86 15.13
CA ILE A 68 -5.18 -9.75 16.49
C ILE A 68 -4.32 -10.98 16.86
N HIS A 69 -4.54 -12.13 16.21
CA HIS A 69 -3.83 -13.38 16.52
C HIS A 69 -3.21 -14.07 15.29
N ALA A 70 -3.35 -13.51 14.09
CA ALA A 70 -2.89 -14.16 12.87
C ALA A 70 -1.36 -14.11 12.77
N GLY A 71 -0.69 -15.26 12.75
CA GLY A 71 0.77 -15.37 12.51
C GLY A 71 1.23 -15.02 11.07
N THR A 72 0.37 -14.43 10.25
CA THR A 72 0.62 -14.13 8.84
C THR A 72 0.84 -12.63 8.66
N LEU A 73 1.87 -12.24 7.88
CA LEU A 73 2.15 -10.83 7.59
C LEU A 73 0.97 -10.18 6.88
N SER A 74 0.45 -9.09 7.45
CA SER A 74 -0.58 -8.27 6.81
C SER A 74 -0.01 -6.95 6.30
N TYR A 75 -0.62 -6.40 5.26
CA TYR A 75 -0.27 -5.08 4.71
C TYR A 75 -1.44 -4.13 4.89
N ALA A 76 -1.19 -3.00 5.55
CA ALA A 76 -2.16 -1.94 5.71
C ALA A 76 -1.70 -0.69 4.96
N ALA A 77 -2.59 -0.02 4.24
CA ALA A 77 -2.28 1.21 3.53
C ALA A 77 -3.31 2.32 3.78
N THR A 78 -2.81 3.54 3.92
CA THR A 78 -3.60 4.76 3.94
C THR A 78 -3.48 5.47 2.61
N LEU A 79 -4.62 5.72 1.98
CA LEU A 79 -4.73 6.60 0.83
C LEU A 79 -5.34 7.90 1.32
N PHE A 80 -4.77 9.04 0.91
CA PHE A 80 -5.29 10.36 1.31
C PHE A 80 -6.53 10.78 0.49
N ASP A 81 -6.69 10.22 -0.69
CA ASP A 81 -7.78 10.41 -1.66
C ASP A 81 -7.82 9.15 -2.52
N THR A 82 -8.96 8.47 -2.52
CA THR A 82 -9.17 7.23 -3.25
C THR A 82 -9.59 7.47 -4.70
N THR A 83 -9.93 8.70 -5.08
CA THR A 83 -10.42 9.06 -6.41
C THR A 83 -9.35 9.63 -7.33
N ALA A 84 -8.26 10.17 -6.76
CA ALA A 84 -7.16 10.76 -7.50
C ALA A 84 -5.93 9.83 -7.60
N LEU A 85 -5.41 9.66 -8.81
CA LEU A 85 -4.12 9.01 -9.06
C LEU A 85 -2.96 10.00 -8.85
N GLY A 86 -1.78 9.49 -8.49
CA GLY A 86 -0.60 10.31 -8.15
C GLY A 86 -0.64 10.91 -6.74
N ASN A 87 -1.65 10.57 -5.96
CA ASN A 87 -1.78 11.03 -4.60
C ASN A 87 -0.84 10.24 -3.66
N PRO A 88 -0.22 10.89 -2.65
CA PRO A 88 0.43 10.21 -1.53
C PRO A 88 -0.37 9.03 -1.00
N ALA A 89 0.35 8.00 -0.59
CA ALA A 89 -0.15 6.87 0.16
C ALA A 89 0.98 6.32 1.04
N ASN A 90 0.63 5.79 2.20
CA ASN A 90 1.59 5.12 3.08
C ASN A 90 1.22 3.67 3.25
N VAL A 91 2.21 2.79 3.28
CA VAL A 91 2.07 1.35 3.44
C VAL A 91 2.84 0.90 4.68
N LEU A 92 2.11 0.34 5.64
CA LEU A 92 2.65 -0.38 6.78
C LEU A 92 2.95 -1.81 6.32
N VAL A 93 4.25 -2.17 6.28
CA VAL A 93 4.66 -3.54 5.93
C VAL A 93 4.71 -4.40 7.18
N SER A 94 4.23 -5.64 7.13
CA SER A 94 4.14 -6.48 8.33
C SER A 94 3.33 -5.77 9.43
N ALA A 95 2.18 -5.24 9.07
CA ALA A 95 1.25 -4.67 10.03
C ALA A 95 0.68 -5.80 10.91
N TRP A 96 0.63 -5.55 12.21
CA TRP A 96 -0.08 -6.38 13.17
C TRP A 96 -1.10 -5.52 13.88
N GLN A 97 -2.24 -6.09 14.22
CA GLN A 97 -3.20 -5.35 14.99
C GLN A 97 -2.77 -5.31 16.46
N ASP A 98 -2.53 -4.10 16.95
CA ASP A 98 -2.06 -3.84 18.29
C ASP A 98 -3.23 -3.76 19.30
N ASN A 99 -4.39 -3.27 18.86
CA ASN A 99 -5.61 -3.26 19.66
C ASN A 99 -6.89 -3.24 18.82
N ALA A 100 -7.98 -3.73 19.41
CA ALA A 100 -9.37 -3.44 19.03
C ALA A 100 -10.15 -3.04 20.28
N LYS A 101 -10.90 -1.94 20.22
CA LYS A 101 -11.82 -1.50 21.26
C LYS A 101 -13.21 -1.37 20.65
N ILE A 102 -14.21 -1.89 21.36
CA ILE A 102 -15.62 -1.74 21.02
C ILE A 102 -16.20 -0.68 21.95
N ASN A 103 -16.77 0.37 21.38
CA ASN A 103 -17.37 1.47 22.14
C ASN A 103 -18.85 1.65 21.76
N LEU A 104 -19.68 1.94 22.76
CA LEU A 104 -21.12 2.15 22.61
C LEU A 104 -21.46 3.57 23.09
N ALA A 105 -20.88 4.57 22.40
CA ALA A 105 -20.95 5.96 22.81
C ALA A 105 -22.37 6.57 22.74
N ALA A 106 -23.27 5.98 21.96
CA ALA A 106 -24.66 6.41 21.83
C ALA A 106 -25.60 5.20 21.68
N LYS A 107 -26.88 5.40 22.03
CA LYS A 107 -27.92 4.38 21.84
C LYS A 107 -28.00 4.01 20.36
N ASN A 108 -27.93 2.72 20.05
CA ASN A 108 -27.89 2.14 18.69
C ASN A 108 -26.63 2.45 17.87
N LEU A 109 -25.55 2.93 18.49
CA LEU A 109 -24.27 3.14 17.79
C LEU A 109 -23.16 2.34 18.45
N ILE A 110 -22.58 1.42 17.67
CA ILE A 110 -21.40 0.67 18.06
C ILE A 110 -20.26 1.14 17.16
N THR A 111 -19.20 1.67 17.76
CA THR A 111 -17.98 2.07 17.08
C THR A 111 -16.85 1.10 17.41
N LEU A 112 -15.96 0.92 16.45
CA LEU A 112 -14.78 0.09 16.57
C LEU A 112 -13.55 0.96 16.37
N ASP A 113 -12.72 1.02 17.39
CA ASP A 113 -11.42 1.68 17.34
C ASP A 113 -10.34 0.60 17.27
N GLY A 114 -9.36 0.77 16.40
CA GLY A 114 -8.25 -0.17 16.33
C GLY A 114 -6.98 0.51 15.85
N SER A 115 -5.87 -0.20 16.00
CA SER A 115 -4.60 0.27 15.47
C SER A 115 -3.72 -0.83 14.92
N PHE A 116 -3.04 -0.51 13.83
CA PHE A 116 -1.98 -1.31 13.25
C PHE A 116 -0.62 -0.69 13.53
N THR A 117 0.35 -1.50 13.89
CA THR A 117 1.74 -1.06 14.08
C THR A 117 2.67 -1.81 13.13
N ALA A 118 3.64 -1.09 12.57
CA ALA A 118 4.62 -1.66 11.64
C ALA A 118 5.94 -0.88 11.65
N ASN A 119 7.04 -1.58 11.39
CA ASN A 119 8.32 -0.99 11.02
C ASN A 119 8.96 -1.90 9.95
N PRO A 120 9.28 -1.40 8.74
CA PRO A 120 9.21 -0.01 8.28
C PRO A 120 7.82 0.47 7.83
N LEU A 121 7.65 1.80 7.78
CA LEU A 121 6.61 2.46 6.99
C LEU A 121 7.20 2.83 5.63
N ARG A 122 6.41 2.70 4.55
CA ARG A 122 6.82 3.17 3.22
C ARG A 122 5.86 4.22 2.68
N SER A 123 6.42 5.35 2.27
CA SER A 123 5.71 6.41 1.55
C SER A 123 5.80 6.15 0.04
N GLY A 124 4.68 6.32 -0.65
CA GLY A 124 4.54 6.06 -2.08
C GLY A 124 3.43 6.89 -2.72
N TYR A 125 3.22 6.69 -4.02
CA TYR A 125 2.08 7.25 -4.74
C TYR A 125 1.14 6.17 -5.26
N THR A 126 -0.15 6.44 -5.21
CA THR A 126 -1.18 5.59 -5.81
C THR A 126 -1.13 5.72 -7.32
N ILE A 127 -0.75 4.65 -8.03
CA ILE A 127 -0.65 4.66 -9.50
C ILE A 127 -1.86 4.04 -10.19
N ALA A 128 -2.68 3.28 -9.45
CA ALA A 128 -3.96 2.79 -9.92
C ALA A 128 -4.90 2.49 -8.76
N ASN A 129 -6.19 2.73 -8.92
CA ASN A 129 -7.23 2.31 -7.99
C ASN A 129 -8.54 2.08 -8.75
N GLN A 130 -8.69 0.90 -9.36
CA GLN A 130 -9.78 0.65 -10.31
C GLN A 130 -10.02 -0.84 -10.57
N LEU A 131 -11.07 -1.11 -11.36
CA LEU A 131 -11.29 -2.38 -12.03
C LEU A 131 -10.27 -2.53 -13.17
N MET A 132 -9.54 -3.64 -13.18
CA MET A 132 -8.48 -3.95 -14.13
C MET A 132 -8.95 -5.00 -15.12
N THR A 133 -8.69 -4.73 -16.41
CA THR A 133 -8.84 -5.68 -17.53
C THR A 133 -7.49 -5.88 -18.21
N ALA A 134 -7.41 -6.82 -19.16
CA ALA A 134 -6.19 -7.11 -19.92
C ALA A 134 -5.82 -5.95 -20.86
N ALA A 135 -5.16 -4.93 -20.31
CA ALA A 135 -4.69 -3.75 -21.04
C ALA A 135 -3.63 -2.98 -20.24
N ALA A 136 -2.97 -2.06 -20.93
CA ALA A 136 -2.20 -1.00 -20.30
C ALA A 136 -3.15 0.02 -19.64
N GLN A 137 -2.83 0.39 -18.42
CA GLN A 137 -3.60 1.36 -17.64
C GLN A 137 -3.09 2.78 -17.90
N THR A 138 -3.86 3.78 -17.47
CA THR A 138 -3.43 5.18 -17.48
C THR A 138 -2.16 5.34 -16.66
N GLY A 139 -1.20 6.08 -17.22
CA GLY A 139 0.04 6.36 -16.52
C GLY A 139 -0.04 7.58 -15.61
N VAL A 140 0.78 7.56 -14.58
CA VAL A 140 0.90 8.59 -13.55
C VAL A 140 2.28 9.21 -13.63
N ASP A 141 2.32 10.53 -13.47
CA ASP A 141 3.55 11.30 -13.37
C ASP A 141 4.02 11.35 -11.91
N MET A 142 5.21 10.82 -11.63
CA MET A 142 5.82 10.83 -10.31
C MET A 142 6.57 12.15 -10.01
N GLY A 143 6.59 13.10 -10.94
CA GLY A 143 7.30 14.38 -10.87
C GLY A 143 8.80 14.26 -11.17
N ALA A 144 9.44 13.19 -10.73
CA ALA A 144 10.85 12.90 -10.97
C ALA A 144 11.12 11.41 -11.22
N ALA A 145 12.28 11.11 -11.81
CA ALA A 145 12.78 9.74 -11.95
C ALA A 145 13.57 9.34 -10.69
N GLY A 146 13.48 8.06 -10.31
CA GLY A 146 14.26 7.46 -9.23
C GLY A 146 15.47 6.67 -9.75
N ALA A 147 16.49 6.50 -8.92
CA ALA A 147 17.73 5.82 -9.29
C ALA A 147 17.97 4.47 -8.58
N ASN A 148 17.21 4.17 -7.51
CA ASN A 148 17.51 3.07 -6.59
C ASN A 148 16.41 2.01 -6.52
N GLY A 149 15.85 1.64 -7.67
CA GLY A 149 14.72 0.69 -7.71
C GLY A 149 13.47 1.24 -7.03
N CYS A 150 12.52 0.36 -6.73
CA CYS A 150 11.31 0.70 -6.01
C CYS A 150 10.70 -0.53 -5.33
N THR A 151 9.75 -0.30 -4.44
CA THR A 151 8.85 -1.35 -3.96
C THR A 151 7.42 -0.97 -4.34
N ALA A 152 6.73 -1.88 -5.01
CA ALA A 152 5.35 -1.69 -5.43
C ALA A 152 4.43 -2.71 -4.74
N TYR A 153 3.25 -2.24 -4.33
CA TYR A 153 2.24 -3.02 -3.63
C TYR A 153 0.98 -3.03 -4.48
N LEU A 154 0.47 -4.22 -4.79
CA LEU A 154 -0.80 -4.41 -5.50
C LEU A 154 -1.81 -5.05 -4.54
N PHE A 155 -2.71 -4.23 -3.99
CA PHE A 155 -3.81 -4.66 -3.14
C PHE A 155 -4.96 -5.16 -4.04
N VAL A 156 -5.04 -6.48 -4.23
CA VAL A 156 -6.10 -7.12 -5.02
C VAL A 156 -7.31 -7.36 -4.13
N ARG A 157 -8.39 -6.64 -4.38
CA ARG A 157 -9.59 -6.64 -3.54
C ARG A 157 -10.63 -7.67 -3.95
N ALA A 158 -10.77 -7.87 -5.26
CA ALA A 158 -11.71 -8.84 -5.81
C ALA A 158 -11.20 -9.38 -7.15
N ILE A 159 -11.53 -10.62 -7.47
CA ILE A 159 -11.27 -11.22 -8.78
C ILE A 159 -12.56 -11.85 -9.29
N THR A 160 -12.95 -11.52 -10.52
CA THR A 160 -14.11 -12.12 -11.19
C THR A 160 -13.64 -13.21 -12.13
N GLY A 161 -14.27 -14.39 -12.06
CA GLY A 161 -13.95 -15.55 -12.91
C GLY A 161 -13.08 -16.58 -12.19
N SER A 162 -12.34 -17.37 -12.95
CA SER A 162 -11.52 -18.48 -12.43
C SER A 162 -10.04 -18.22 -12.71
N PRO A 163 -9.38 -17.37 -11.90
CA PRO A 163 -7.97 -17.05 -12.11
C PRO A 163 -7.08 -18.27 -11.86
N THR A 164 -6.15 -18.50 -12.78
CA THR A 164 -5.10 -19.53 -12.68
C THR A 164 -3.72 -18.89 -12.68
N ALA A 165 -3.51 -17.86 -13.49
CA ALA A 165 -2.24 -17.13 -13.58
C ALA A 165 -2.45 -15.71 -14.12
N ILE A 166 -2.76 -14.75 -13.23
CA ILE A 166 -2.78 -13.33 -13.57
C ILE A 166 -1.33 -12.82 -13.64
N THR A 167 -1.03 -12.01 -14.65
CA THR A 167 0.26 -11.35 -14.84
C THR A 167 0.07 -9.85 -15.04
N VAL A 168 0.74 -9.06 -14.21
CA VAL A 168 0.71 -7.59 -14.24
C VAL A 168 2.14 -7.08 -14.28
N GLN A 169 2.42 -6.15 -15.18
CA GLN A 169 3.71 -5.48 -15.29
C GLN A 169 3.62 -4.08 -14.70
N LEU A 170 4.64 -3.71 -13.92
CA LEU A 170 4.94 -2.32 -13.65
C LEU A 170 5.79 -1.79 -14.81
N GLN A 171 5.27 -0.80 -15.53
CA GLN A 171 5.95 -0.17 -16.66
C GLN A 171 6.34 1.25 -16.32
N GLY A 172 7.51 1.66 -16.81
CA GLY A 172 8.00 3.03 -16.75
C GLY A 172 8.23 3.63 -18.13
N SER A 173 8.15 4.95 -18.23
CA SER A 173 8.52 5.69 -19.44
C SER A 173 9.08 7.07 -19.10
N THR A 174 9.96 7.57 -19.96
CA THR A 174 10.48 8.95 -19.89
C THR A 174 9.56 9.95 -20.58
N VAL A 175 8.55 9.48 -21.33
CA VAL A 175 7.64 10.32 -22.12
C VAL A 175 6.20 10.05 -21.70
N VAL A 176 5.41 11.10 -21.60
CA VAL A 176 3.97 11.00 -21.41
C VAL A 176 3.35 10.19 -22.57
N GLY A 177 2.44 9.29 -22.26
CA GLY A 177 1.80 8.42 -23.28
C GLY A 177 2.53 7.11 -23.59
N PHE A 178 3.71 6.87 -23.02
CA PHE A 178 4.38 5.55 -23.04
C PHE A 178 4.60 4.99 -24.46
N SER A 179 5.19 5.78 -25.37
CA SER A 179 5.53 5.33 -26.73
C SER A 179 6.55 4.20 -26.76
N SER A 180 7.47 4.17 -25.79
CA SER A 180 8.47 3.12 -25.60
C SER A 180 8.57 2.76 -24.12
N PRO A 181 7.58 2.03 -23.58
CA PRO A 181 7.56 1.65 -22.17
C PRO A 181 8.62 0.60 -21.90
N VAL A 182 9.26 0.67 -20.73
CA VAL A 182 10.12 -0.41 -20.22
C VAL A 182 9.42 -1.12 -19.08
N THR A 183 9.58 -2.44 -19.02
CA THR A 183 9.08 -3.22 -17.89
C THR A 183 10.09 -3.12 -16.75
N LEU A 184 9.66 -2.55 -15.63
CA LEU A 184 10.45 -2.41 -14.41
C LEU A 184 10.40 -3.67 -13.53
N GLY A 185 9.26 -4.36 -13.55
CA GLY A 185 9.06 -5.61 -12.84
C GLY A 185 7.69 -6.21 -13.15
N THR A 186 7.46 -7.44 -12.74
CA THR A 186 6.24 -8.19 -13.06
C THR A 186 5.76 -8.97 -11.84
N TRP A 187 4.47 -8.82 -11.51
CA TRP A 187 3.76 -9.77 -10.68
C TRP A 187 3.32 -10.93 -11.56
N THR A 188 3.83 -12.13 -11.29
CA THR A 188 3.58 -13.32 -12.12
C THR A 188 2.77 -14.37 -11.37
N GLY A 189 1.73 -14.89 -12.01
CA GLY A 189 1.08 -16.14 -11.61
C GLY A 189 0.24 -16.08 -10.34
N PHE A 190 -0.25 -14.91 -9.93
CA PHE A 190 -1.16 -14.84 -8.79
C PHE A 190 -2.60 -15.19 -9.22
N SER A 191 -3.35 -15.79 -8.29
CA SER A 191 -4.73 -16.21 -8.52
C SER A 191 -5.66 -15.91 -7.33
N THR A 192 -5.14 -15.32 -6.26
CA THR A 192 -5.88 -14.99 -5.05
C THR A 192 -5.90 -13.49 -4.80
N VAL A 193 -6.91 -13.05 -4.06
CA VAL A 193 -6.98 -11.70 -3.47
C VAL A 193 -5.86 -11.49 -2.44
N GLY A 194 -5.74 -10.26 -1.94
CA GLY A 194 -4.74 -9.81 -0.97
C GLY A 194 -3.62 -8.97 -1.60
N CYS A 195 -2.67 -8.56 -0.78
CA CYS A 195 -1.54 -7.74 -1.21
C CYS A 195 -0.47 -8.58 -1.93
N LYS A 196 -0.06 -8.15 -3.13
CA LYS A 196 1.08 -8.72 -3.88
C LYS A 196 2.21 -7.71 -3.93
N VAL A 197 3.39 -8.09 -3.46
CA VAL A 197 4.57 -7.20 -3.39
C VAL A 197 5.49 -7.47 -4.56
N LEU A 198 5.96 -6.39 -5.20
CA LEU A 198 7.00 -6.40 -6.22
C LEU A 198 8.16 -5.52 -5.76
N THR A 199 9.35 -6.10 -5.72
CA THR A 199 10.59 -5.37 -5.42
C THR A 199 11.41 -5.27 -6.70
N VAL A 200 11.70 -4.04 -7.13
CA VAL A 200 12.62 -3.76 -8.22
C VAL A 200 14.01 -3.55 -7.63
N ALA A 201 15.00 -4.24 -8.20
CA ALA A 201 16.35 -4.29 -7.63
C ALA A 201 17.00 -2.90 -7.49
N PRO A 202 17.77 -2.64 -6.42
CA PRO A 202 18.59 -1.45 -6.30
C PRO A 202 19.49 -1.23 -7.53
N GLY A 203 19.74 0.03 -7.89
CA GLY A 203 20.48 0.39 -9.11
C GLY A 203 19.64 0.38 -10.40
N THR A 204 18.38 -0.06 -10.34
CA THR A 204 17.45 0.10 -11.47
C THR A 204 16.92 1.53 -11.51
N THR A 205 17.02 2.18 -12.67
CA THR A 205 16.37 3.48 -12.90
C THR A 205 14.86 3.32 -13.01
N ILE A 206 14.13 4.05 -12.18
CA ILE A 206 12.67 4.14 -12.22
C ILE A 206 12.31 5.42 -12.97
N GLN A 207 11.64 5.31 -14.11
CA GLN A 207 11.28 6.48 -14.90
C GLN A 207 10.18 7.31 -14.24
N ARG A 208 10.07 8.58 -14.65
CA ARG A 208 9.12 9.57 -14.14
C ARG A 208 7.66 9.15 -14.34
N TYR A 209 7.30 8.60 -15.50
CA TYR A 209 5.93 8.16 -15.76
C TYR A 209 5.81 6.67 -15.48
N LEU A 210 4.90 6.27 -14.59
CA LEU A 210 4.65 4.88 -14.21
C LEU A 210 3.23 4.45 -14.55
N ARG A 211 3.04 3.21 -14.99
CA ARG A 211 1.71 2.62 -15.21
C ARG A 211 1.73 1.13 -14.94
N LEU A 212 0.55 0.56 -14.78
CA LEU A 212 0.37 -0.88 -14.83
C LEU A 212 0.02 -1.35 -16.24
N ASN A 213 0.42 -2.57 -16.58
CA ASN A 213 -0.02 -3.26 -17.78
C ASN A 213 -0.39 -4.71 -17.45
N VAL A 214 -1.66 -5.05 -17.58
CA VAL A 214 -2.14 -6.41 -17.32
C VAL A 214 -1.97 -7.22 -18.61
N THR A 215 -0.99 -8.13 -18.61
CA THR A 215 -0.65 -8.91 -19.81
C THR A 215 -1.37 -10.25 -19.87
N ALA A 216 -1.82 -10.79 -18.74
CA ALA A 216 -2.62 -12.00 -18.69
C ALA A 216 -3.59 -11.97 -17.51
N LEU A 217 -4.82 -12.42 -17.72
CA LEU A 217 -5.82 -12.60 -16.66
C LEU A 217 -5.98 -14.07 -16.23
N GLY A 218 -5.35 -15.01 -16.94
CA GLY A 218 -5.33 -16.42 -16.55
C GLY A 218 -6.71 -17.02 -16.28
N GLY A 219 -7.74 -16.69 -17.06
CA GLY A 219 -9.12 -17.19 -16.84
C GLY A 219 -10.00 -16.30 -15.95
N ALA A 220 -9.45 -15.25 -15.32
CA ALA A 220 -10.26 -14.16 -14.79
C ALA A 220 -10.84 -13.30 -15.92
N THR A 221 -11.99 -12.69 -15.67
CA THR A 221 -12.59 -11.66 -16.54
C THR A 221 -12.01 -10.28 -16.23
N ASN A 222 -11.84 -9.99 -14.94
CA ASN A 222 -11.29 -8.75 -14.41
C ASN A 222 -10.92 -8.94 -12.94
N PHE A 223 -10.22 -7.96 -12.37
CA PHE A 223 -10.00 -7.88 -10.92
C PHE A 223 -9.99 -6.42 -10.47
N THR A 224 -10.41 -6.15 -9.24
CA THR A 224 -10.38 -4.81 -8.67
C THR A 224 -9.14 -4.67 -7.80
N ALA A 225 -8.30 -3.67 -8.06
CA ALA A 225 -7.06 -3.49 -7.30
C ALA A 225 -6.68 -2.03 -7.07
N CYS A 226 -5.85 -1.81 -6.06
CA CYS A 226 -5.13 -0.57 -5.83
C CYS A 226 -3.63 -0.84 -5.86
N ALA A 227 -2.87 0.01 -6.55
CA ALA A 227 -1.43 -0.11 -6.69
C ALA A 227 -0.73 1.13 -6.14
N ILE A 228 0.21 0.90 -5.22
CA ILE A 228 1.03 1.94 -4.59
C ILE A 228 2.49 1.66 -4.92
N VAL A 229 3.22 2.66 -5.42
CA VAL A 229 4.66 2.54 -5.72
C VAL A 229 5.45 3.47 -4.83
N CYS A 230 6.42 2.90 -4.12
CA CYS A 230 7.35 3.61 -3.24
C CYS A 230 8.70 3.69 -3.95
N VAL A 231 9.09 4.90 -4.37
CA VAL A 231 10.34 5.17 -5.10
C VAL A 231 11.27 5.99 -4.19
N PRO A 232 12.38 5.42 -3.69
CA PRO A 232 13.32 6.13 -2.83
C PRO A 232 13.84 7.42 -3.48
N GLY A 233 13.92 8.51 -2.70
CA GLY A 233 14.31 9.84 -3.19
C GLY A 233 13.29 10.56 -4.07
N VAL A 234 12.10 9.97 -4.31
CA VAL A 234 11.00 10.60 -5.06
C VAL A 234 9.73 10.70 -4.21
N THR A 235 9.37 9.62 -3.49
CA THR A 235 8.09 9.52 -2.77
C THR A 235 8.24 9.59 -1.24
N GLU A 236 9.24 10.32 -0.72
CA GLU A 236 9.52 10.42 0.72
C GLU A 236 8.54 11.31 1.48
#